data_AF-A0A327J690-F1
#
_entry.id   AF-A0A327J690-F1
#
_cell.length_a   1.000
_cell.length_b   1.000
_cell.length_c   1.000
_cell.angle_alpha   90.00
_cell.angle_beta   90.00
_cell.angle_gamma   90.00
#
_symmetry.space_group_name_H-M   'P 1'
#
loop_
_entity.id
_entity.type
_entity.pdbx_description
1 polymer ?
#
loop_
_entity_poly.entity_id
_entity_poly.type
_entity_poly.pdbx_seq_one_letter_code
_entity_poly.pdbx_strand_id
1 'polypeptide(L)'
;MSNEINKKVIDLFSSHNKNCIPPDVQERVKFYAGFNYVKLKKDTNGIKFNKENLLNYSSKCHYMVSVMREIDGEVVLYSYDVPNTDLFKFMKSFEENTLDGTIIEIDKYFPEDLA
;
A
#
# COMPACT_ATOMS: atom_id res chain seq x y z
N MET A 1 -10.45 -3.69 6.54
CA MET A 1 -9.30 -4.53 6.96
C MET A 1 -8.77 -3.96 8.27
N SER A 2 -8.59 -4.75 9.32
CA SER A 2 -8.19 -4.25 10.65
C SER A 2 -6.71 -3.82 10.67
N ASN A 3 -6.43 -2.71 11.38
CA ASN A 3 -5.08 -2.23 11.64
C ASN A 3 -4.16 -3.29 12.26
N GLU A 4 -4.71 -4.25 13.00
CA GLU A 4 -3.95 -5.35 13.60
C GLU A 4 -3.38 -6.34 12.57
N ILE A 5 -4.12 -6.63 11.49
CA ILE A 5 -3.63 -7.51 10.41
C ILE A 5 -2.46 -6.83 9.72
N ASN A 6 -2.60 -5.54 9.41
CA ASN A 6 -1.54 -4.75 8.77
C ASN A 6 -0.30 -4.70 9.66
N LYS A 7 -0.45 -4.44 10.96
CA LYS A 7 0.66 -4.44 11.91
C LYS A 7 1.41 -5.77 11.93
N LYS A 8 0.71 -6.91 12.02
CA LYS A 8 1.34 -8.24 11.99
C LYS A 8 2.13 -8.50 10.71
N VAL A 9 1.63 -8.03 9.57
CA VAL A 9 2.31 -8.16 8.27
C VAL A 9 3.53 -7.23 8.18
N ILE A 10 3.42 -5.99 8.65
CA ILE A 10 4.53 -5.02 8.71
C ILE A 10 5.65 -5.54 9.62
N ASP A 11 5.30 -6.07 10.78
CA ASP A 11 6.27 -6.65 11.72
C ASP A 11 7.03 -7.81 11.07
N LEU A 12 6.32 -8.67 10.32
CA LEU A 12 6.91 -9.79 9.58
C LEU A 12 7.92 -9.32 8.51
N PHE A 13 7.57 -8.32 7.71
CA PHE A 13 8.49 -7.74 6.73
C PHE A 13 9.66 -7.01 7.38
N SER A 14 9.41 -6.32 8.51
CA SER A 14 10.45 -5.62 9.26
C SER A 14 11.50 -6.58 9.82
N SER A 15 11.08 -7.73 10.34
CA SER A 15 11.99 -8.81 10.78
C SER A 15 12.75 -9.44 9.63
N HIS A 16 12.08 -9.68 8.49
CA HIS A 16 12.71 -10.19 7.27
C HIS A 16 13.82 -9.25 6.76
N ASN A 17 13.54 -7.96 6.65
CA ASN A 17 14.50 -6.97 6.13
C ASN A 17 15.71 -6.75 7.06
N LYS A 18 15.57 -7.05 8.36
CA LYS A 18 16.66 -6.98 9.35
C LYS A 18 17.52 -8.25 9.40
N ASN A 19 17.25 -9.27 8.56
CA ASN A 19 17.90 -10.59 8.60
C ASN A 19 17.82 -11.31 9.97
N CYS A 20 16.90 -10.90 10.85
CA CYS A 20 16.65 -11.56 12.12
C CYS A 20 15.46 -12.52 11.95
N ILE A 21 15.72 -13.73 11.43
CA ILE A 21 14.64 -14.62 11.00
C ILE A 21 14.67 -15.94 11.79
N PRO A 22 13.68 -16.17 12.67
CA PRO A 22 13.26 -17.51 13.06
C PRO A 22 12.76 -18.29 11.82
N PRO A 23 13.13 -19.57 11.64
CA PRO A 23 12.81 -20.35 10.43
C PRO A 23 11.33 -20.36 10.05
N ASP A 24 10.42 -20.30 11.02
CA ASP A 24 8.97 -20.29 10.85
C ASP A 24 8.41 -19.00 10.21
N VAL A 25 9.16 -17.90 10.29
CA VAL A 25 8.83 -16.61 9.66
C VAL A 25 9.27 -16.60 8.19
N GLN A 26 10.39 -17.26 7.88
CA GLN A 26 10.94 -17.37 6.53
C GLN A 26 10.00 -18.11 5.58
N GLU A 27 9.27 -19.13 6.07
CA GLU A 27 8.29 -19.86 5.26
C GLU A 27 7.04 -19.04 4.89
N ARG A 28 6.74 -17.96 5.63
CA ARG A 28 5.52 -17.15 5.44
C ARG A 28 5.71 -16.02 4.45
N VAL A 29 6.91 -15.44 4.39
CA VAL A 29 7.28 -14.44 3.37
C VAL A 29 7.65 -15.16 2.09
N LYS A 30 7.02 -14.78 0.99
CA LYS A 30 7.28 -15.34 -0.34
C LYS A 30 7.74 -14.24 -1.27
N PHE A 31 8.57 -14.59 -2.24
CA PHE A 31 9.04 -13.66 -3.26
C PHE A 31 8.45 -14.03 -4.63
N TYR A 32 7.85 -13.06 -5.30
CA TYR A 32 7.31 -13.24 -6.65
C TYR A 32 7.28 -11.90 -7.41
N ALA A 33 7.64 -11.95 -8.70
CA ALA A 33 7.65 -10.78 -9.60
C ALA A 33 8.44 -9.56 -9.08
N GLY A 34 9.50 -9.78 -8.29
CA GLY A 34 10.28 -8.68 -7.71
C GLY A 34 9.81 -8.21 -6.34
N PHE A 35 8.73 -8.77 -5.79
CA PHE A 35 8.10 -8.30 -4.56
C PHE A 35 7.99 -9.40 -3.49
N ASN A 36 8.20 -9.00 -2.23
CA ASN A 36 7.91 -9.84 -1.07
C ASN A 36 6.43 -9.75 -0.71
N TYR A 37 5.78 -10.87 -0.44
CA TYR A 37 4.36 -10.94 -0.09
C TYR A 37 4.06 -12.02 0.97
N VAL A 38 2.92 -11.87 1.63
CA VAL A 38 2.40 -12.84 2.60
C VAL A 38 1.02 -13.29 2.17
N LYS A 39 0.80 -14.60 2.07
CA LYS A 39 -0.52 -15.15 1.75
C LYS A 39 -1.34 -15.36 3.02
N LEU A 40 -2.38 -14.55 3.20
CA LEU A 40 -3.37 -14.71 4.27
C LEU A 40 -4.60 -15.47 3.74
N LYS A 41 -5.14 -16.40 4.53
CA LYS A 41 -6.40 -17.12 4.21
C LYS A 41 -7.58 -16.70 5.08
N LYS A 42 -7.29 -16.08 6.22
CA LYS A 42 -8.22 -15.71 7.27
C LYS A 42 -7.76 -14.40 7.93
N ASP A 43 -8.70 -13.71 8.56
CA ASP A 43 -8.42 -12.53 9.40
C ASP A 43 -7.89 -12.91 10.79
N THR A 44 -7.70 -11.91 11.67
CA THR A 44 -7.24 -12.09 13.06
C THR A 44 -8.19 -12.92 13.92
N ASN A 45 -9.46 -12.99 13.57
CA ASN A 45 -10.50 -13.75 14.27
C ASN A 45 -10.66 -15.17 13.69
N GLY A 46 -9.87 -15.56 12.70
CA GLY A 46 -9.96 -16.86 12.04
C GLY A 46 -11.09 -16.96 11.00
N ILE A 47 -11.74 -15.85 10.66
CA ILE A 47 -12.81 -15.75 9.67
C ILE A 47 -12.18 -15.72 8.27
N LYS A 48 -12.74 -16.50 7.34
CA LYS A 48 -12.29 -16.51 5.95
C LYS A 48 -12.62 -15.18 5.26
N PHE A 49 -11.72 -14.71 4.40
CA PHE A 49 -12.00 -13.54 3.59
C PHE A 49 -13.16 -13.78 2.62
N ASN A 50 -14.04 -12.80 2.50
CA ASN A 50 -15.15 -12.78 1.55
C ASN A 50 -14.84 -11.80 0.41
N LYS A 51 -15.07 -12.23 -0.84
CA LYS A 51 -14.75 -11.46 -2.05
C LYS A 51 -15.50 -10.13 -2.11
N GLU A 52 -16.81 -10.14 -1.91
CA GLU A 52 -17.66 -8.95 -1.99
C GLU A 52 -17.27 -7.92 -0.94
N ASN A 53 -16.98 -8.36 0.29
CA ASN A 53 -16.51 -7.50 1.35
C ASN A 53 -15.16 -6.84 1.01
N LEU A 54 -14.25 -7.58 0.37
CA LEU A 54 -12.96 -7.03 -0.07
C LEU A 54 -13.14 -6.00 -1.21
N LEU A 55 -14.04 -6.27 -2.16
CA LEU A 55 -14.34 -5.34 -3.25
C LEU A 55 -15.00 -4.06 -2.73
N ASN A 56 -16.01 -4.19 -1.87
CA ASN A 56 -16.65 -3.04 -1.22
C ASN A 56 -15.69 -2.24 -0.33
N TYR A 57 -14.75 -2.92 0.34
CA TYR A 57 -13.69 -2.24 1.07
C TYR A 57 -12.81 -1.42 0.11
N SER A 58 -12.39 -2.01 -1.01
CA SER A 58 -11.53 -1.33 -1.98
C SER A 58 -12.20 -0.14 -2.66
N SER A 59 -13.51 -0.17 -2.91
CA SER A 59 -14.24 0.94 -3.51
C SER A 59 -14.36 2.16 -2.60
N LYS A 60 -14.12 2.00 -1.30
CA LYS A 60 -14.11 3.11 -0.31
C LYS A 60 -12.71 3.68 -0.06
N CYS A 61 -11.66 3.00 -0.52
CA CYS A 61 -10.29 3.42 -0.29
C CYS A 61 -9.91 4.58 -1.21
N HIS A 62 -9.36 5.63 -0.62
CA HIS A 62 -8.62 6.67 -1.30
C HIS A 62 -7.17 6.65 -0.84
N TYR A 63 -6.30 7.21 -1.67
CA TYR A 63 -4.87 7.29 -1.44
C TYR A 63 -4.43 8.74 -1.57
N MET A 64 -3.88 9.28 -0.49
CA MET A 64 -3.14 10.53 -0.53
C MET A 64 -1.73 10.22 -1.04
N VAL A 65 -1.41 10.67 -2.25
CA VAL A 65 -0.10 10.44 -2.87
C VAL A 65 0.70 11.74 -2.83
N SER A 66 1.80 11.73 -2.08
CA SER A 66 2.71 12.87 -1.95
C SER A 66 3.82 12.77 -3.00
N VAL A 67 3.95 13.80 -3.83
CA VAL A 67 4.90 13.86 -4.96
C VAL A 67 5.79 15.08 -4.80
N MET A 68 7.10 14.83 -4.68
CA MET A 68 8.12 15.88 -4.67
C MET A 68 8.46 16.26 -6.10
N ARG A 69 8.49 17.57 -6.40
CA ARG A 69 8.90 18.11 -7.70
C ARG A 69 9.92 19.22 -7.51
N GLU A 70 10.76 19.41 -8.51
CA GLU A 70 11.65 20.57 -8.63
C GLU A 70 11.15 21.45 -9.77
N ILE A 71 10.70 22.65 -9.44
CA ILE A 71 10.15 23.61 -10.40
C ILE A 71 10.85 24.95 -10.17
N ASP A 72 11.45 25.51 -11.21
CA ASP A 72 12.15 26.79 -11.17
C ASP A 72 13.22 26.91 -10.06
N GLY A 73 13.86 25.78 -9.72
CA GLY A 73 14.89 25.69 -8.67
C GLY A 73 14.33 25.54 -7.25
N GLU A 74 13.01 25.46 -7.08
CA GLU A 74 12.36 25.21 -5.79
C GLU A 74 11.87 23.76 -5.69
N VAL A 75 12.06 23.17 -4.51
CA VAL A 75 11.50 21.87 -4.16
C VAL A 75 10.10 22.09 -3.60
N VAL A 76 9.11 21.51 -4.26
CA VAL A 76 7.69 21.65 -3.93
C VAL A 76 7.03 20.28 -3.74
N LEU A 77 6.02 20.24 -2.87
CA LEU A 77 5.30 19.02 -2.53
C LEU A 77 3.85 19.11 -3.01
N TYR A 78 3.43 18.12 -3.80
CA TYR A 78 2.07 17.98 -4.30
C TYR A 78 1.40 16.81 -3.57
N SER A 79 0.19 17.02 -3.06
CA SER A 79 -0.60 15.95 -2.44
C SER A 79 -1.83 15.69 -3.32
N TYR A 80 -1.90 14.50 -3.90
CA TYR A 80 -3.00 14.07 -4.75
C TYR A 80 -3.97 13.19 -3.96
N ASP A 81 -5.26 13.46 -4.09
CA ASP A 81 -6.32 12.50 -3.73
C ASP A 81 -6.55 11.56 -4.92
N VAL A 82 -6.28 10.27 -4.73
CA VAL A 82 -6.39 9.26 -5.78
C VAL A 82 -7.34 8.13 -5.33
N PRO A 83 -8.50 7.94 -5.98
CA PRO A 83 -9.38 6.83 -5.65
C PRO A 83 -8.73 5.50 -6.04
N ASN A 84 -9.04 4.41 -5.31
CA ASN A 84 -8.46 3.09 -5.57
C ASN A 84 -8.60 2.61 -7.02
N THR A 85 -9.69 2.96 -7.70
CA THR A 85 -9.92 2.60 -9.11
C THR A 85 -8.93 3.25 -10.08
N ASP A 86 -8.42 4.43 -9.73
CA ASP A 86 -7.48 5.20 -10.57
C ASP A 86 -6.03 5.07 -10.10
N LEU A 87 -5.74 4.40 -8.97
CA LEU A 87 -4.38 4.29 -8.44
C LEU A 87 -3.40 3.74 -9.48
N PHE A 88 -3.76 2.68 -10.21
CA PHE A 88 -2.88 2.12 -11.23
C PHE A 88 -2.69 3.06 -12.42
N LYS A 89 -3.75 3.75 -12.85
CA LYS A 89 -3.67 4.79 -13.90
C LYS A 89 -2.75 5.92 -13.48
N PHE A 90 -2.84 6.34 -12.21
CA PHE A 90 -1.97 7.36 -11.62
C PHE A 90 -0.51 6.90 -11.62
N MET A 91 -0.20 5.69 -11.16
CA MET A 91 1.17 5.16 -11.18
C MET A 91 1.74 5.10 -12.61
N LYS A 92 0.94 4.62 -13.57
CA LYS A 92 1.35 4.52 -14.97
C LYS A 92 1.68 5.89 -15.59
N SER A 93 1.04 6.95 -15.12
CA SER A 93 1.30 8.31 -15.63
C SER A 93 2.74 8.79 -15.35
N PHE A 94 3.43 8.25 -14.34
CA PHE A 94 4.86 8.51 -14.09
C PHE A 94 5.76 7.67 -15.00
N GLU A 95 5.39 6.41 -15.27
CA GLU A 95 6.11 5.56 -16.24
C GLU A 95 6.02 6.12 -17.67
N GLU A 96 4.87 6.71 -18.02
CA GLU A 96 4.60 7.30 -19.33
C GLU A 96 5.05 8.77 -19.45
N ASN A 97 5.65 9.35 -18.41
CA ASN A 97 6.07 10.77 -18.33
C ASN A 97 4.93 11.77 -18.56
N THR A 98 3.69 11.40 -18.22
CA THR A 98 2.55 12.33 -18.20
C THR A 98 2.54 13.17 -16.92
N LEU A 99 2.95 12.56 -15.80
CA LEU A 99 3.29 13.25 -14.56
C LEU A 99 4.79 13.11 -14.29
N ASP A 100 5.38 14.16 -13.74
CA ASP A 100 6.78 14.25 -13.36
C ASP A 100 6.93 14.47 -11.85
N GLY A 101 8.12 14.15 -11.35
CA GLY A 101 8.46 14.17 -9.93
C GLY A 101 8.69 12.78 -9.35
N THR A 102 8.88 12.76 -8.03
CA THR A 102 9.15 11.54 -7.26
C THR A 102 8.03 11.32 -6.28
N ILE A 103 7.32 10.20 -6.38
CA ILE A 103 6.39 9.75 -5.35
C ILE A 103 7.21 9.42 -4.10
N ILE A 104 6.94 10.10 -2.99
CA ILE A 104 7.65 9.90 -1.71
C ILE A 104 6.81 9.15 -0.69
N GLU A 105 5.48 9.22 -0.80
CA GLU A 105 4.54 8.61 0.17
C GLU A 105 3.20 8.32 -0.50
N ILE A 106 2.56 7.22 -0.07
CA ILE A 106 1.21 6.84 -0.47
C ILE A 106 0.47 6.38 0.78
N ASP A 107 -0.46 7.19 1.26
CA ASP A 107 -1.25 6.92 2.46
C ASP A 107 -2.70 6.62 2.13
N LYS A 108 -3.20 5.49 2.64
CA LYS A 108 -4.60 5.11 2.48
C LYS A 108 -5.48 5.78 3.53
N TYR A 109 -6.56 6.41 3.09
CA TYR A 109 -7.62 6.94 3.96
C TYR A 109 -9.03 6.58 3.43
N PHE A 110 -10.04 6.82 4.26
CA PHE A 110 -11.45 6.71 3.88
C PHE A 110 -12.05 8.11 3.90
N PRO A 111 -12.60 8.61 2.78
CA PRO A 111 -13.24 9.93 2.76
C PRO A 111 -14.39 10.06 3.76
N GLU A 112 -15.10 8.96 4.02
CA GLU A 112 -16.19 8.87 5.00
C GLU A 112 -15.70 9.13 6.45
N ASP A 113 -14.43 8.85 6.77
CA ASP A 113 -13.86 9.02 8.12
C ASP A 113 -13.36 10.45 8.40
N LEU A 114 -13.36 11.33 7.39
CA LEU A 114 -12.91 12.73 7.49
C LEU A 114 -14.05 13.73 7.74
N ALA A 115 -15.29 13.24 7.80
CA ALA A 115 -16.52 14.02 7.97
C ALA A 115 -16.95 14.19 9.44
#